data_AF-A0A409V781-F1
#
_entry.id   AF-A0A409V781-F1
#
_cell.length_a   1.000
_cell.length_b   1.000
_cell.length_c   1.000
_cell.angle_alpha   90.00
_cell.angle_beta   90.00
_cell.angle_gamma   90.00
#
_symmetry.space_group_name_H-M   'P 1'
#
loop_
_entity.id
_entity.type
_entity.pdbx_description
1 polymer ?
#
loop_
_entity_poly.entity_id
_entity_poly.type
_entity_poly.pdbx_seq_one_letter_code
_entity_poly.pdbx_strand_id
1 'polypeptide(L)'
;LEEFHVRALKEWQVHLNAISTDPAGIVVENNIDLEGPPENFVYINDYKPMEGIIIPNDPLVGCECDSCLDNKKKCCVTQCGSEFAYYKNKRLRVLKGTPIYECNKRCKCGPECPNRVVQLGRKCKLSIFRTINGRGWGVKTLQKIKKGSFVVEYVGEVITDVEAEKRGKYYDAVGRTYLFDLDYNDGDCPYTVDAGYYGNVSHFINHSCDPNLEVFGVWINTLDPTLPRIALFSRRDIDKGEELTFDYMMTGDTTNQPPTLDQVEKDLAAEFLKTPVLQTYPDMPEGEGDSLEVTLEENDTLPELKPDEVKETGDAADSNDSNDSNIPELSIESDEVFDEPPKLETQKSELIPNFLLDVFESSKVGN
;
A
#
# COMPACT_ATOMS: atom_id res chain seq x y z
N LEU A 1 -8.59 1.79 38.49
CA LEU A 1 -8.16 1.08 37.26
C LEU A 1 -8.46 1.92 36.03
N GLU A 2 -9.71 2.34 35.83
CA GLU A 2 -10.09 3.23 34.71
C GLU A 2 -9.31 4.55 34.67
N GLU A 3 -9.11 5.24 35.80
CA GLU A 3 -8.31 6.48 35.82
C GLU A 3 -6.85 6.25 35.40
N PHE A 4 -6.26 5.12 35.78
CA PHE A 4 -4.90 4.74 35.40
C PHE A 4 -4.82 4.44 33.90
N HIS A 5 -5.81 3.71 33.38
CA HIS A 5 -5.94 3.42 31.95
C HIS A 5 -6.06 4.70 31.11
N VAL A 6 -6.98 5.60 31.47
CA VAL A 6 -7.15 6.89 30.77
C VAL A 6 -5.88 7.73 30.82
N ARG A 7 -5.16 7.72 31.96
CA ARG A 7 -3.89 8.42 32.09
C ARG A 7 -2.82 7.82 31.19
N ALA A 8 -2.66 6.50 31.16
CA ALA A 8 -1.69 5.82 30.32
C ALA A 8 -1.89 6.11 28.83
N LEU A 9 -3.14 6.10 28.35
CA LEU A 9 -3.46 6.45 26.96
C LEU A 9 -3.15 7.92 26.63
N LYS A 10 -3.42 8.83 27.58
CA LYS A 10 -3.06 10.26 27.40
C LYS A 10 -1.55 10.47 27.36
N GLU A 11 -0.79 9.80 28.24
CA GLU A 11 0.67 9.86 28.24
C GLU A 11 1.25 9.30 26.94
N TRP A 12 0.69 8.19 26.44
CA TRP A 12 1.07 7.64 25.13
C TRP A 12 0.73 8.59 23.98
N GLN A 13 -0.46 9.20 23.97
CA GLN A 13 -0.81 10.21 22.97
C GLN A 13 0.18 11.38 22.97
N VAL A 14 0.56 11.89 24.14
CA VAL A 14 1.56 12.97 24.26
C VAL A 14 2.90 12.52 23.71
N HIS A 15 3.34 11.30 24.03
CA HIS A 15 4.57 10.72 23.52
C HIS A 15 4.57 10.60 21.98
N LEU A 16 3.50 10.06 21.39
CA LEU A 16 3.34 9.95 19.93
C LEU A 16 3.45 11.32 19.25
N ASN A 17 2.76 12.34 19.78
CA ASN A 17 2.79 13.69 19.20
C ASN A 17 4.11 14.44 19.43
N ALA A 18 4.91 14.04 20.44
CA ALA A 18 6.23 14.60 20.66
C ALA A 18 7.28 14.06 19.68
N ILE A 19 7.10 12.83 19.20
CA ILE A 19 8.01 12.18 18.23
C ILE A 19 7.57 12.44 16.79
N SER A 20 6.27 12.48 16.53
CA SER A 20 5.71 12.67 15.19
C SER A 20 6.19 13.97 14.54
N THR A 21 6.76 13.89 13.34
CA THR A 21 7.13 15.07 12.53
C THR A 21 5.99 15.56 11.64
N ASP A 22 4.89 14.81 11.55
CA ASP A 22 3.73 15.17 10.75
C ASP A 22 3.05 16.47 11.22
N PRO A 23 2.58 17.34 10.31
CA PRO A 23 1.86 18.57 10.66
C PRO A 23 0.58 18.36 11.48
N ALA A 24 -0.10 17.22 11.32
CA ALA A 24 -1.34 16.92 12.03
C ALA A 24 -1.13 15.92 13.17
N GLY A 25 -1.61 16.29 14.36
CA GLY A 25 -1.51 15.44 15.55
C GLY A 25 -2.39 14.18 15.51
N ILE A 26 -2.07 13.26 16.42
CA ILE A 26 -2.72 11.97 16.63
C ILE A 26 -3.49 12.01 17.95
N VAL A 27 -4.71 11.46 17.94
CA VAL A 27 -5.50 11.22 19.16
C VAL A 27 -5.48 9.73 19.49
N VAL A 28 -5.48 9.36 20.76
CA VAL A 28 -5.63 7.98 21.22
C VAL A 28 -6.89 7.87 22.07
N GLU A 29 -7.72 6.88 21.78
CA GLU A 29 -8.95 6.63 22.52
C GLU A 29 -9.23 5.13 22.68
N ASN A 30 -9.63 4.73 23.88
CA ASN A 30 -10.19 3.41 24.13
C ASN A 30 -11.42 3.59 25.01
N ASN A 31 -12.58 3.27 24.46
CA ASN A 31 -13.86 3.29 25.16
C ASN A 31 -14.52 1.90 25.17
N ILE A 32 -13.76 0.85 24.84
CA ILE A 32 -14.27 -0.51 24.60
C ILE A 32 -13.79 -1.46 25.70
N ASP A 33 -12.50 -1.44 26.01
CA ASP A 33 -11.89 -2.31 27.02
C ASP A 33 -10.81 -1.54 27.81
N LEU A 34 -10.05 -2.24 28.65
CA LEU A 34 -8.98 -1.66 29.48
C LEU A 34 -7.59 -1.80 28.84
N GLU A 35 -7.49 -2.16 27.56
CA GLU A 35 -6.23 -2.34 26.85
C GLU A 35 -5.43 -1.02 26.82
N GLY A 36 -4.21 -1.06 27.35
CA GLY A 36 -3.31 0.09 27.41
C GLY A 36 -2.52 0.32 26.11
N PRO A 37 -1.54 1.24 26.14
CA PRO A 37 -0.59 1.40 25.04
C PRO A 37 0.10 0.07 24.69
N PRO A 38 0.38 -0.20 23.40
CA PRO A 38 1.08 -1.42 22.99
C PRO A 38 2.50 -1.45 23.57
N GLU A 39 2.89 -2.57 24.18
CA GLU A 39 4.18 -2.72 24.88
C GLU A 39 5.38 -2.85 23.95
N ASN A 40 5.19 -3.45 22.76
CA ASN A 40 6.27 -3.80 21.82
C ASN A 40 6.17 -3.00 20.52
N PHE A 41 6.00 -1.69 20.62
CA PHE A 41 5.86 -0.79 19.47
C PHE A 41 6.67 0.49 19.68
N VAL A 42 7.47 0.85 18.68
CA VAL A 42 8.28 2.07 18.66
C VAL A 42 7.83 2.95 17.49
N TYR A 43 7.40 4.17 17.80
CA TYR A 43 6.97 5.12 16.78
C TYR A 43 8.18 5.70 16.03
N ILE A 44 8.16 5.59 14.70
CA ILE A 44 9.18 6.15 13.78
C ILE A 44 8.51 7.00 12.71
N ASN A 45 9.23 7.97 12.16
CA ASN A 45 8.71 8.88 11.13
C ASN A 45 9.16 8.52 9.71
N ASP A 46 10.17 7.66 9.58
CA ASP A 46 10.78 7.27 8.31
C ASP A 46 11.28 5.83 8.43
N TYR A 47 11.63 5.21 7.30
CA TYR A 47 12.18 3.86 7.27
C TYR A 47 13.40 3.71 8.18
N LYS A 48 13.44 2.59 8.90
CA LYS A 48 14.60 2.16 9.67
C LYS A 48 15.30 1.02 8.92
N PRO A 49 16.46 1.23 8.29
CA PRO A 49 17.15 0.12 7.64
C PRO A 49 17.68 -0.88 8.68
N MET A 50 17.61 -2.17 8.34
CA MET A 50 18.37 -3.22 9.01
C MET A 50 19.88 -2.99 8.86
N GLU A 51 20.66 -3.54 9.78
CA GLU A 51 22.12 -3.59 9.65
C GLU A 51 22.55 -4.17 8.29
N GLY A 52 23.44 -3.45 7.60
CA GLY A 52 23.91 -3.81 6.25
C GLY A 52 23.07 -3.24 5.10
N ILE A 53 21.86 -2.75 5.34
CA ILE A 53 21.04 -2.07 4.31
C ILE A 53 21.33 -0.56 4.33
N ILE A 54 21.60 0.00 3.16
CA ILE A 54 21.80 1.44 2.98
C ILE A 54 20.63 1.97 2.16
N ILE A 55 19.88 2.92 2.71
CA ILE A 55 18.83 3.65 1.98
C ILE A 55 19.43 4.98 1.50
N PRO A 56 19.70 5.16 0.20
CA PRO A 56 20.28 6.39 -0.32
C PRO A 56 19.35 7.57 -0.09
N ASN A 57 19.85 8.65 0.50
CA ASN A 57 19.06 9.88 0.69
C ASN A 57 19.58 11.05 -0.17
N ASP A 58 20.57 10.83 -1.04
CA ASP A 58 21.07 11.85 -1.96
C ASP A 58 20.72 11.50 -3.42
N PRO A 59 19.66 12.11 -3.98
CA PRO A 59 19.22 11.80 -5.34
C PRO A 59 20.28 12.25 -6.35
N LEU A 60 20.46 11.53 -7.45
CA LEU A 60 21.46 11.89 -8.46
C LEU A 60 21.09 13.17 -9.24
N VAL A 61 19.79 13.38 -9.49
CA VAL A 61 19.28 14.44 -10.34
C VAL A 61 18.08 15.15 -9.68
N GLY A 62 17.89 16.42 -10.04
CA GLY A 62 16.69 17.19 -9.68
C GLY A 62 16.30 18.09 -10.86
N CYS A 63 15.03 18.52 -10.90
CA CYS A 63 14.57 19.39 -11.98
C CYS A 63 14.90 20.86 -11.72
N GLU A 64 15.10 21.62 -12.79
CA GLU A 64 15.34 23.08 -12.75
C GLU A 64 14.07 23.91 -13.05
N CYS A 65 12.90 23.30 -12.92
CA CYS A 65 11.63 23.92 -13.28
C CYS A 65 11.27 25.10 -12.35
N ASP A 66 10.83 26.22 -12.92
CA ASP A 66 10.22 27.32 -12.16
C ASP A 66 8.75 27.00 -11.78
N SER A 67 8.02 26.31 -12.67
CA SER A 67 6.70 25.73 -12.40
C SER A 67 6.65 24.28 -12.87
N CYS A 68 6.63 23.33 -11.93
CA CYS A 68 6.67 21.89 -12.25
C CYS A 68 5.37 21.38 -12.90
N LEU A 69 4.22 21.99 -12.58
CA LEU A 69 2.94 21.58 -13.13
C LEU A 69 2.77 22.04 -14.60
N ASP A 70 3.34 23.19 -14.96
CA ASP A 70 3.27 23.70 -16.33
C ASP A 70 4.38 23.10 -17.21
N ASN A 71 5.58 22.92 -16.64
CA ASN A 71 6.75 22.37 -17.33
C ASN A 71 6.85 20.83 -17.21
N LYS A 72 5.72 20.11 -17.31
CA LYS A 72 5.67 18.64 -17.07
C LYS A 72 6.77 17.90 -17.81
N LYS A 73 6.99 18.23 -19.09
CA LYS A 73 7.95 17.57 -20.00
C LYS A 73 9.42 17.63 -19.54
N LYS A 74 9.78 18.53 -18.62
CA LYS A 74 11.14 18.70 -18.10
C LYS A 74 11.25 18.44 -16.59
N CYS A 75 10.15 18.05 -15.96
CA CYS A 75 10.09 17.78 -14.52
C CYS A 75 10.57 16.35 -14.22
N CYS A 76 10.91 16.08 -12.95
CA CYS A 76 11.38 14.77 -12.46
C CYS A 76 10.50 13.62 -12.95
N VAL A 77 9.19 13.84 -12.90
CA VAL A 77 8.16 12.92 -13.39
C VAL A 77 8.46 12.38 -14.79
N THR A 78 8.67 13.26 -15.77
CA THR A 78 8.92 12.86 -17.17
C THR A 78 10.33 12.32 -17.35
N GLN A 79 11.31 12.80 -16.58
CA GLN A 79 12.67 12.25 -16.59
C GLN A 79 12.69 10.78 -16.15
N CYS A 80 11.79 10.39 -15.24
CA CYS A 80 11.61 9.02 -14.78
C CYS A 80 10.57 8.23 -15.60
N GLY A 81 10.12 8.75 -16.75
CA GLY A 81 9.18 8.05 -17.63
C GLY A 81 7.75 7.89 -17.09
N SER A 82 7.38 8.60 -16.01
CA SER A 82 6.06 8.50 -15.39
C SER A 82 5.16 9.70 -15.73
N GLU A 83 3.92 9.65 -15.26
CA GLU A 83 2.92 10.71 -15.37
C GLU A 83 2.85 11.58 -14.11
N PHE A 84 2.44 12.84 -14.29
CA PHE A 84 2.36 13.77 -13.17
C PHE A 84 1.22 13.38 -12.23
N ALA A 85 1.57 12.88 -11.05
CA ALA A 85 0.67 12.17 -10.14
C ALA A 85 -0.42 13.04 -9.48
N TYR A 86 -0.22 14.37 -9.41
CA TYR A 86 -1.08 15.26 -8.63
C TYR A 86 -1.76 16.35 -9.46
N TYR A 87 -2.98 16.72 -9.05
CA TYR A 87 -3.60 17.99 -9.43
C TYR A 87 -2.96 19.16 -8.68
N LYS A 88 -3.28 20.40 -9.08
CA LYS A 88 -2.81 21.63 -8.39
C LYS A 88 -3.18 21.67 -6.90
N ASN A 89 -4.29 21.03 -6.51
CA ASN A 89 -4.72 20.91 -5.11
C ASN A 89 -4.07 19.72 -4.37
N LYS A 90 -3.00 19.14 -4.91
CA LYS A 90 -2.21 18.06 -4.31
C LYS A 90 -2.99 16.77 -4.04
N ARG A 91 -4.08 16.54 -4.79
CA ARG A 91 -4.80 15.26 -4.83
C ARG A 91 -4.35 14.42 -6.02
N LEU A 92 -4.38 13.12 -5.85
CA LEU A 92 -4.00 12.15 -6.85
C LEU A 92 -4.87 12.25 -8.11
N ARG A 93 -4.24 12.09 -9.28
CA ARG A 93 -4.88 12.04 -10.61
C ARG A 93 -4.55 10.79 -11.42
N VAL A 94 -3.60 9.98 -10.95
CA VAL A 94 -3.16 8.74 -11.59
C VAL A 94 -3.89 7.54 -11.00
N LEU A 95 -3.91 6.44 -11.75
CA LEU A 95 -4.56 5.19 -11.34
C LEU A 95 -3.59 4.34 -10.50
N LYS A 96 -4.15 3.45 -9.67
CA LYS A 96 -3.39 2.43 -8.92
C LYS A 96 -2.41 1.71 -9.86
N GLY A 97 -1.20 1.45 -9.36
CA GLY A 97 -0.10 0.84 -10.13
C GLY A 97 0.79 1.85 -10.86
N THR A 98 0.41 3.13 -10.94
CA THR A 98 1.30 4.16 -11.52
C THR A 98 2.38 4.55 -10.50
N PRO A 99 3.69 4.41 -10.82
CA PRO A 99 4.76 4.82 -9.92
C PRO A 99 4.82 6.35 -9.78
N ILE A 100 4.93 6.85 -8.56
CA ILE A 100 4.93 8.29 -8.27
C ILE A 100 6.35 8.80 -8.06
N TYR A 101 6.77 9.77 -8.86
CA TYR A 101 8.06 10.46 -8.70
C TYR A 101 7.85 11.90 -8.25
N GLU A 102 8.14 12.19 -6.98
CA GLU A 102 8.09 13.56 -6.46
C GLU A 102 9.36 14.35 -6.80
N CYS A 103 9.27 15.67 -6.73
CA CYS A 103 10.45 16.52 -6.73
C CYS A 103 11.24 16.29 -5.43
N ASN A 104 12.56 16.32 -5.52
CA ASN A 104 13.46 15.94 -4.43
C ASN A 104 14.32 17.11 -3.94
N LYS A 105 15.25 16.85 -3.01
CA LYS A 105 16.09 17.91 -2.41
C LYS A 105 17.07 18.59 -3.39
N ARG A 106 17.35 18.01 -4.56
CA ARG A 106 18.19 18.62 -5.61
C ARG A 106 17.38 19.43 -6.63
N CYS A 107 16.04 19.44 -6.53
CA CYS A 107 15.20 20.25 -7.41
C CYS A 107 15.20 21.73 -7.01
N LYS A 108 15.21 22.62 -8.00
CA LYS A 108 15.14 24.08 -7.79
C LYS A 108 13.80 24.54 -7.20
N CYS A 109 12.72 23.78 -7.43
CA CYS A 109 11.39 24.15 -6.97
C CYS A 109 11.24 24.07 -5.43
N GLY A 110 10.57 25.06 -4.86
CA GLY A 110 10.35 25.17 -3.41
C GLY A 110 9.31 24.20 -2.82
N PRO A 111 8.96 24.36 -1.53
CA PRO A 111 8.02 23.48 -0.80
C PRO A 111 6.57 23.56 -1.32
N GLU A 112 6.19 24.69 -1.91
CA GLU A 112 4.87 24.89 -2.53
C GLU A 112 4.73 24.17 -3.88
N CYS A 113 5.78 23.48 -4.35
CA CYS A 113 5.70 22.67 -5.55
C CYS A 113 4.51 21.69 -5.48
N PRO A 114 3.65 21.63 -6.52
CA PRO A 114 2.54 20.69 -6.56
C PRO A 114 2.99 19.23 -6.65
N ASN A 115 4.26 18.98 -7.02
CA ASN A 115 4.90 17.67 -7.01
C ASN A 115 5.69 17.38 -5.72
N ARG A 116 5.26 17.98 -4.60
CA ARG A 116 5.72 17.68 -3.24
C ARG A 116 4.47 17.54 -2.36
N VAL A 117 4.08 16.31 -2.08
CA VAL A 117 2.86 15.95 -1.36
C VAL A 117 3.20 15.01 -0.21
N VAL A 118 3.78 13.84 -0.51
CA VAL A 118 4.10 12.79 0.46
C VAL A 118 5.20 13.27 1.42
N GLN A 119 6.28 13.86 0.88
CA GLN A 119 7.37 14.40 1.69
C GLN A 119 6.97 15.58 2.61
N LEU A 120 5.76 16.12 2.47
CA LEU A 120 5.25 17.18 3.35
C LEU A 120 4.54 16.64 4.60
N GLY A 121 4.49 15.32 4.76
CA GLY A 121 3.90 14.65 5.91
C GLY A 121 2.37 14.71 5.93
N ARG A 122 1.80 13.93 6.85
CA ARG A 122 0.35 13.82 7.04
C ARG A 122 -0.26 15.14 7.51
N LYS A 123 -1.32 15.56 6.82
CA LYS A 123 -2.11 16.76 7.17
C LYS A 123 -3.49 16.47 7.75
N CYS A 124 -3.96 15.22 7.67
CA CYS A 124 -5.24 14.83 8.27
C CYS A 124 -5.06 14.44 9.74
N LYS A 125 -5.98 14.92 10.61
CA LYS A 125 -6.03 14.51 12.01
C LYS A 125 -6.61 13.11 12.13
N LEU A 126 -5.87 12.21 12.76
CA LEU A 126 -6.25 10.81 12.93
C LEU A 126 -6.41 10.46 14.41
N SER A 127 -7.19 9.42 14.65
CA SER A 127 -7.39 8.83 15.96
C SER A 127 -7.09 7.34 15.90
N ILE A 128 -6.14 6.89 16.72
CA ILE A 128 -5.95 5.48 17.05
C ILE A 128 -7.05 5.14 18.06
N PHE A 129 -7.91 4.19 17.71
CA PHE A 129 -9.07 3.83 18.53
C PHE A 129 -9.19 2.33 18.72
N ARG A 130 -9.77 1.91 19.84
CA ARG A 130 -10.09 0.49 20.06
C ARG A 130 -11.37 0.10 19.30
N THR A 131 -11.29 -0.92 18.46
CA THR A 131 -12.43 -1.40 17.66
C THR A 131 -13.43 -2.17 18.54
N ILE A 132 -14.73 -2.00 18.27
CA ILE A 132 -15.79 -2.69 19.04
C ILE A 132 -15.93 -4.18 18.66
N ASN A 133 -15.45 -4.57 17.49
CA ASN A 133 -15.63 -5.92 16.94
C ASN A 133 -14.42 -6.84 17.16
N GLY A 134 -13.54 -6.51 18.10
CA GLY A 134 -12.43 -7.39 18.51
C GLY A 134 -11.26 -7.46 17.54
N ARG A 135 -11.19 -6.60 16.51
CA ARG A 135 -10.02 -6.48 15.61
C ARG A 135 -8.83 -5.77 16.26
N GLY A 136 -8.95 -5.42 17.53
CA GLY A 136 -7.91 -4.73 18.28
C GLY A 136 -7.94 -3.22 18.04
N TRP A 137 -6.78 -2.62 17.86
CA TRP A 137 -6.64 -1.21 17.53
C TRP A 137 -6.98 -0.95 16.06
N GLY A 138 -7.50 0.24 15.78
CA GLY A 138 -7.82 0.72 14.44
C GLY A 138 -7.45 2.20 14.32
N VAL A 139 -7.55 2.75 13.11
CA VAL A 139 -7.37 4.18 12.88
C VAL A 139 -8.61 4.75 12.25
N LYS A 140 -9.07 5.91 12.71
CA LYS A 140 -10.16 6.66 12.06
C LYS A 140 -9.77 8.11 11.83
N THR A 141 -10.41 8.74 10.86
CA THR A 141 -10.19 10.16 10.59
C THR A 141 -11.04 11.06 11.50
N LEU A 142 -10.49 12.18 11.97
CA LEU A 142 -11.22 13.19 12.75
C LEU A 142 -11.79 14.33 11.88
N GLN A 143 -11.66 14.20 10.56
CA GLN A 143 -12.14 15.16 9.56
C GLN A 143 -12.58 14.45 8.28
N LYS A 144 -13.35 15.13 7.43
CA LYS A 144 -13.63 14.61 6.08
C LYS A 144 -12.34 14.61 5.26
N ILE A 145 -12.07 13.52 4.54
CA ILE A 145 -10.96 13.38 3.60
C ILE A 145 -11.56 13.26 2.20
N LYS A 146 -11.00 13.99 1.23
CA LYS A 146 -11.47 13.99 -0.15
C LYS A 146 -10.74 12.93 -0.96
N LYS A 147 -11.42 12.28 -1.91
CA LYS A 147 -10.79 11.34 -2.85
C LYS A 147 -9.48 11.90 -3.42
N GLY A 148 -8.46 11.05 -3.43
CA GLY A 148 -7.10 11.33 -3.89
C GLY A 148 -6.23 12.08 -2.89
N SER A 149 -6.70 12.36 -1.67
CA SER A 149 -5.85 12.98 -0.64
C SER A 149 -4.86 11.97 -0.08
N PHE A 150 -3.59 12.40 0.05
CA PHE A 150 -2.57 11.70 0.81
C PHE A 150 -2.97 11.62 2.29
N VAL A 151 -2.83 10.45 2.89
CA VAL A 151 -3.25 10.17 4.27
C VAL A 151 -2.04 9.88 5.15
N VAL A 152 -1.22 8.89 4.80
CA VAL A 152 -0.06 8.49 5.61
C VAL A 152 0.89 7.63 4.78
N GLU A 153 2.16 7.56 5.17
CA GLU A 153 3.10 6.56 4.65
C GLU A 153 3.03 5.27 5.49
N TYR A 154 3.23 4.12 4.86
CA TYR A 154 3.52 2.88 5.57
C TYR A 154 5.02 2.83 5.84
N VAL A 155 5.42 2.85 7.12
CA VAL A 155 6.83 2.85 7.52
C VAL A 155 7.08 1.75 8.53
N GLY A 156 8.28 1.21 8.47
CA GLY A 156 8.74 0.13 9.32
C GLY A 156 10.25 -0.06 9.23
N GLU A 157 10.72 -1.20 9.71
CA GLU A 157 12.08 -1.65 9.46
C GLU A 157 12.20 -2.19 8.03
N VAL A 158 13.15 -1.68 7.25
CA VAL A 158 13.45 -2.25 5.93
C VAL A 158 14.40 -3.42 6.13
N ILE A 159 13.95 -4.61 5.74
CA ILE A 159 14.66 -5.88 5.90
C ILE A 159 14.82 -6.56 4.54
N THR A 160 15.71 -7.56 4.46
CA THR A 160 15.83 -8.38 3.25
C THR A 160 14.66 -9.36 3.13
N ASP A 161 14.38 -9.78 1.91
CA ASP A 161 13.45 -10.87 1.58
C ASP A 161 13.73 -12.16 2.41
N VAL A 162 15.00 -12.51 2.60
CA VAL A 162 15.41 -13.68 3.40
C VAL A 162 15.02 -13.54 4.87
N GLU A 163 15.23 -12.36 5.47
CA GLU A 163 14.81 -12.14 6.86
C GLU A 163 13.28 -12.02 6.95
N ALA A 164 12.62 -11.44 5.95
CA ALA A 164 11.18 -11.38 5.88
C ALA A 164 10.55 -12.78 5.86
N GLU A 165 11.08 -13.72 5.07
CA GLU A 165 10.61 -15.11 5.07
C GLU A 165 10.76 -15.77 6.44
N LYS A 166 11.89 -15.51 7.11
CA LYS A 166 12.16 -16.03 8.46
C LYS A 166 11.19 -15.47 9.51
N ARG A 167 10.92 -14.16 9.50
CA ARG A 167 9.96 -13.51 10.40
C ARG A 167 8.52 -13.87 10.06
N GLY A 168 8.20 -14.01 8.77
CA GLY A 168 6.90 -14.37 8.22
C GLY A 168 6.37 -15.68 8.79
N LYS A 169 7.21 -16.72 8.89
CA LYS A 169 6.85 -18.01 9.51
C LYS A 169 6.32 -17.86 10.95
N TYR A 170 6.91 -16.94 11.72
CA TYR A 170 6.43 -16.65 13.07
C TYR A 170 5.13 -15.82 13.02
N TYR A 171 5.07 -14.80 12.17
CA TYR A 171 3.90 -13.93 12.03
C TYR A 171 2.65 -14.66 11.56
N ASP A 172 2.78 -15.58 10.60
CA ASP A 172 1.68 -16.43 10.13
C ASP A 172 1.12 -17.28 11.28
N ALA A 173 1.99 -17.85 12.11
CA ALA A 173 1.59 -18.67 13.25
C ALA A 173 0.82 -17.87 14.33
N VAL A 174 1.04 -16.56 14.43
CA VAL A 174 0.36 -15.67 15.38
C VAL A 174 -0.67 -14.74 14.74
N GLY A 175 -0.95 -14.90 13.45
CA GLY A 175 -1.91 -14.08 12.70
C GLY A 175 -1.55 -12.60 12.60
N ARG A 176 -0.25 -12.27 12.49
CA ARG A 176 0.24 -10.89 12.31
C ARG A 176 0.56 -10.61 10.85
N THR A 177 0.18 -9.44 10.37
CA THR A 177 0.36 -9.03 8.97
C THR A 177 1.00 -7.65 8.92
N TYR A 178 2.30 -7.58 9.21
CA TYR A 178 3.09 -6.34 9.25
C TYR A 178 4.19 -6.29 8.19
N LEU A 179 4.32 -7.35 7.38
CA LEU A 179 5.28 -7.41 6.28
C LEU A 179 4.63 -6.82 5.03
N PHE A 180 5.36 -5.94 4.37
CA PHE A 180 4.95 -5.30 3.14
C PHE A 180 6.09 -5.39 2.12
N ASP A 181 5.94 -6.25 1.12
CA ASP A 181 6.96 -6.46 0.09
C ASP A 181 7.05 -5.23 -0.84
N LEU A 182 8.28 -4.86 -1.21
CA LEU A 182 8.52 -3.70 -2.08
C LEU A 182 8.56 -4.11 -3.56
N ASP A 183 7.49 -4.74 -4.03
CA ASP A 183 7.37 -5.42 -5.32
C ASP A 183 6.89 -4.54 -6.49
N TYR A 184 7.24 -3.26 -6.48
CA TYR A 184 6.74 -2.28 -7.46
C TYR A 184 7.41 -2.35 -8.84
N ASN A 185 8.40 -3.22 -9.02
CA ASN A 185 9.20 -3.37 -10.23
C ASN A 185 9.21 -4.83 -10.68
N ASP A 186 9.24 -5.07 -11.99
CA ASP A 186 9.26 -6.42 -12.60
C ASP A 186 10.57 -7.21 -12.38
N GLY A 187 11.43 -6.77 -11.45
CA GLY A 187 12.75 -7.35 -11.18
C GLY A 187 12.84 -8.00 -9.80
N ASP A 188 14.08 -8.27 -9.36
CA ASP A 188 14.32 -8.75 -8.00
C ASP A 188 13.77 -7.74 -6.99
N CYS A 189 13.01 -8.25 -6.02
CA CYS A 189 12.38 -7.49 -4.94
C CYS A 189 13.09 -7.84 -3.62
N PRO A 190 14.32 -7.34 -3.39
CA PRO A 190 15.18 -7.81 -2.30
C PRO A 190 14.76 -7.31 -0.92
N TYR A 191 13.72 -6.45 -0.83
CA TYR A 191 13.39 -5.72 0.39
C TYR A 191 11.90 -5.80 0.74
N THR A 192 11.67 -5.87 2.05
CA THR A 192 10.34 -5.86 2.68
C THR A 192 10.35 -4.82 3.80
N VAL A 193 9.23 -4.12 4.00
CA VAL A 193 9.01 -3.25 5.16
C VAL A 193 8.29 -4.04 6.24
N ASP A 194 8.92 -4.18 7.40
CA ASP A 194 8.36 -4.83 8.59
C ASP A 194 7.94 -3.77 9.62
N ALA A 195 6.63 -3.57 9.75
CA ALA A 195 6.06 -2.65 10.74
C ALA A 195 5.79 -3.30 12.11
N GLY A 196 6.27 -4.52 12.36
CA GLY A 196 5.89 -5.32 13.54
C GLY A 196 6.36 -4.75 14.87
N TYR A 197 7.53 -4.10 14.90
CA TYR A 197 8.09 -3.48 16.12
C TYR A 197 8.34 -1.98 15.95
N TYR A 198 8.76 -1.53 14.77
CA TYR A 198 8.93 -0.12 14.43
C TYR A 198 7.85 0.27 13.44
N GLY A 199 7.12 1.36 13.65
CA GLY A 199 6.16 1.86 12.66
C GLY A 199 5.61 3.23 12.99
N ASN A 200 4.70 3.74 12.17
CA ASN A 200 3.94 4.97 12.48
C ASN A 200 2.46 4.62 12.72
N VAL A 201 1.57 5.62 12.61
CA VAL A 201 0.12 5.39 12.76
C VAL A 201 -0.45 4.35 11.78
N SER A 202 0.19 4.10 10.63
CA SER A 202 -0.22 3.09 9.66
C SER A 202 -0.16 1.66 10.20
N HIS A 203 0.67 1.39 11.21
CA HIS A 203 0.75 0.11 11.92
C HIS A 203 -0.63 -0.35 12.44
N PHE A 204 -1.48 0.60 12.83
CA PHE A 204 -2.80 0.33 13.41
C PHE A 204 -3.93 0.33 12.37
N ILE A 205 -3.66 0.50 11.08
CA ILE A 205 -4.69 0.53 10.04
C ILE A 205 -5.09 -0.90 9.69
N ASN A 206 -6.37 -1.22 9.86
CA ASN A 206 -6.89 -2.57 9.63
C ASN A 206 -7.06 -2.91 8.14
N HIS A 207 -7.14 -4.21 7.87
CA HIS A 207 -7.58 -4.74 6.59
C HIS A 207 -9.07 -4.48 6.33
N SER A 208 -9.43 -4.30 5.06
CA SER A 208 -10.80 -4.44 4.54
C SER A 208 -10.76 -4.93 3.09
N CYS A 209 -11.71 -5.80 2.71
CA CYS A 209 -11.91 -6.22 1.32
C CYS A 209 -12.53 -5.10 0.45
N ASP A 210 -13.20 -4.12 1.08
CA ASP A 210 -13.65 -2.88 0.44
C ASP A 210 -12.99 -1.70 1.18
N PRO A 211 -11.68 -1.44 0.95
CA PRO A 211 -10.92 -0.50 1.77
C PRO A 211 -11.36 0.96 1.58
N ASN A 212 -10.78 1.96 2.21
CA ASN A 212 -10.97 3.37 1.76
C ASN A 212 -9.65 4.06 1.43
N LEU A 213 -8.55 3.35 1.63
CA LEU A 213 -7.23 3.70 1.20
C LEU A 213 -6.76 2.79 0.07
N GLU A 214 -5.87 3.33 -0.76
CA GLU A 214 -5.13 2.65 -1.81
C GLU A 214 -3.65 3.01 -1.68
N VAL A 215 -2.80 2.10 -2.13
CA VAL A 215 -1.35 2.18 -1.90
C VAL A 215 -0.62 2.53 -3.19
N PHE A 216 0.40 3.39 -3.07
CA PHE A 216 1.28 3.80 -4.15
C PHE A 216 2.75 3.71 -3.74
N GLY A 217 3.59 3.24 -4.65
CA GLY A 217 5.04 3.35 -4.57
C GLY A 217 5.47 4.77 -4.95
N VAL A 218 6.29 5.39 -4.10
CA VAL A 218 6.71 6.79 -4.22
C VAL A 218 8.23 6.92 -4.12
N TRP A 219 8.82 7.58 -5.09
CA TRP A 219 10.25 7.89 -5.14
C TRP A 219 10.47 9.40 -4.99
N ILE A 220 11.40 9.75 -4.10
CA ILE A 220 11.67 11.14 -3.74
C ILE A 220 13.19 11.38 -3.78
N ASN A 221 13.87 11.24 -2.64
CA ASN A 221 15.32 11.35 -2.58
C ASN A 221 16.00 10.03 -2.95
N THR A 222 15.41 8.91 -2.52
CA THR A 222 15.79 7.57 -2.97
C THR A 222 15.15 7.34 -4.33
N LEU A 223 15.97 7.23 -5.37
CA LEU A 223 15.53 6.90 -6.74
C LEU A 223 15.87 5.45 -7.10
N ASP A 224 16.34 4.67 -6.13
CA ASP A 224 16.51 3.22 -6.28
C ASP A 224 15.12 2.58 -6.49
N PRO A 225 14.87 1.94 -7.64
CA PRO A 225 13.58 1.34 -7.93
C PRO A 225 13.19 0.21 -6.95
N THR A 226 14.15 -0.39 -6.26
CA THR A 226 13.91 -1.46 -5.27
C THR A 226 13.51 -0.94 -3.89
N LEU A 227 13.62 0.37 -3.65
CA LEU A 227 13.33 1.01 -2.35
C LEU A 227 12.31 2.16 -2.47
N PRO A 228 11.08 1.89 -2.94
CA PRO A 228 10.00 2.87 -2.88
C PRO A 228 9.58 3.17 -1.45
N ARG A 229 9.09 4.40 -1.24
CA ARG A 229 8.26 4.74 -0.10
C ARG A 229 6.84 4.26 -0.36
N ILE A 230 6.18 3.67 0.64
CA ILE A 230 4.79 3.23 0.53
C ILE A 230 3.89 4.36 1.02
N ALA A 231 3.04 4.91 0.14
CA ALA A 231 2.12 5.98 0.49
C ALA A 231 0.66 5.55 0.33
N LEU A 232 -0.17 5.85 1.34
CA LEU A 232 -1.60 5.58 1.34
C LEU A 232 -2.37 6.84 0.96
N PHE A 233 -3.19 6.73 -0.09
CA PHE A 233 -4.10 7.75 -0.58
C PHE A 233 -5.55 7.30 -0.40
N SER A 234 -6.47 8.25 -0.26
CA SER A 234 -7.90 7.95 -0.18
C SER A 234 -8.49 7.63 -1.57
N ARG A 235 -9.07 6.44 -1.76
CA ARG A 235 -9.66 6.03 -3.05
C ARG A 235 -11.06 6.61 -3.31
N ARG A 236 -11.72 7.09 -2.24
CA ARG A 236 -13.01 7.78 -2.25
C ARG A 236 -13.05 8.89 -1.20
N ASP A 237 -14.12 9.67 -1.18
CA ASP A 237 -14.38 10.55 -0.03
C ASP A 237 -14.59 9.68 1.23
N ILE A 238 -14.00 10.11 2.34
CA ILE A 238 -14.04 9.45 3.66
C ILE A 238 -14.64 10.44 4.65
N ASP A 239 -15.66 10.01 5.38
CA ASP A 239 -16.35 10.89 6.32
C ASP A 239 -15.65 10.97 7.68
N LYS A 240 -15.93 12.05 8.41
CA LYS A 240 -15.40 12.22 9.77
C LYS A 240 -15.87 11.06 10.66
N GLY A 241 -14.94 10.43 11.36
CA GLY A 241 -15.18 9.31 12.26
C GLY A 241 -15.13 7.95 11.57
N GLU A 242 -15.01 7.90 10.24
CA GLU A 242 -14.89 6.65 9.50
C GLU A 242 -13.51 6.00 9.74
N GLU A 243 -13.50 4.68 9.94
CA GLU A 243 -12.29 3.88 10.07
C GLU A 243 -11.55 3.83 8.74
N LEU A 244 -10.23 4.02 8.80
CA LEU A 244 -9.33 3.90 7.67
C LEU A 244 -8.94 2.43 7.51
N THR A 245 -8.97 1.93 6.28
CA THR A 245 -8.61 0.55 5.95
C THR A 245 -7.95 0.46 4.57
N PHE A 246 -7.04 -0.49 4.39
CA PHE A 246 -6.45 -0.86 3.10
C PHE A 246 -6.47 -2.38 2.89
N ASP A 247 -6.28 -2.82 1.66
CA ASP A 247 -6.22 -4.24 1.33
C ASP A 247 -4.80 -4.79 1.57
N TYR A 248 -4.61 -5.51 2.68
CA TYR A 248 -3.35 -6.18 3.02
C TYR A 248 -2.84 -7.15 1.96
N MET A 249 -3.74 -7.83 1.26
CA MET A 249 -3.34 -8.78 0.22
C MET A 249 -3.01 -8.06 -1.09
N MET A 250 -3.27 -6.74 -1.15
CA MET A 250 -3.09 -5.89 -2.32
C MET A 250 -3.82 -6.38 -3.58
N THR A 251 -4.74 -7.33 -3.40
CA THR A 251 -5.54 -8.05 -4.39
C THR A 251 -6.46 -7.18 -5.25
N GLY A 252 -6.65 -5.91 -4.89
CA GLY A 252 -7.50 -4.98 -5.62
C GLY A 252 -7.14 -4.83 -7.11
N ASP A 253 -8.05 -5.34 -7.95
CA ASP A 253 -8.20 -5.31 -9.42
C ASP A 253 -7.18 -6.08 -10.28
N THR A 254 -7.40 -7.40 -10.40
CA THR A 254 -7.07 -8.16 -11.61
C THR A 254 -7.87 -7.72 -12.85
N THR A 255 -8.75 -6.72 -12.70
CA THR A 255 -9.57 -6.10 -13.75
C THR A 255 -8.92 -4.87 -14.37
N ASN A 256 -7.59 -4.73 -14.35
CA ASN A 256 -6.88 -3.78 -15.25
C ASN A 256 -7.01 -4.15 -16.75
N GLN A 257 -8.03 -4.92 -17.14
CA GLN A 257 -8.55 -4.89 -18.50
C GLN A 257 -9.54 -3.73 -18.60
N PRO A 258 -9.50 -2.94 -19.69
CA PRO A 258 -10.53 -1.94 -19.95
C PRO A 258 -11.92 -2.58 -19.81
N PRO A 259 -12.92 -1.89 -19.23
CA PRO A 259 -14.24 -2.46 -19.00
C PRO A 259 -14.76 -3.02 -20.32
N THR A 260 -15.20 -4.27 -20.30
CA THR A 260 -15.82 -4.90 -21.46
C THR A 260 -17.10 -4.16 -21.80
N LEU A 261 -17.51 -4.18 -23.07
CA LEU A 261 -18.78 -3.55 -23.50
C LEU A 261 -19.96 -4.02 -22.64
N ASP A 262 -19.99 -5.30 -22.26
CA ASP A 262 -20.99 -5.87 -21.35
C ASP A 262 -21.01 -5.20 -19.97
N GLN A 263 -19.85 -4.79 -19.44
CA GLN A 263 -19.75 -4.13 -18.14
C GLN A 263 -20.25 -2.69 -18.24
N VAL A 264 -19.90 -1.98 -19.31
CA VAL A 264 -20.38 -0.62 -19.60
C VAL A 264 -21.90 -0.63 -19.81
N GLU A 265 -22.44 -1.61 -20.54
CA GLU A 265 -23.87 -1.75 -20.76
C GLU A 265 -24.65 -2.05 -19.48
N LYS A 266 -24.10 -2.89 -18.59
CA LYS A 266 -24.69 -3.16 -17.26
C LYS A 266 -24.69 -1.94 -16.37
N ASP A 267 -23.62 -1.15 -16.37
CA ASP A 267 -23.52 0.06 -15.57
C ASP A 267 -24.47 1.16 -16.07
N LEU A 268 -24.59 1.34 -17.40
CA LEU A 268 -25.57 2.22 -18.03
C LEU A 268 -27.02 1.78 -17.72
N ALA A 269 -27.31 0.48 -17.79
CA ALA A 269 -28.64 -0.04 -17.46
C ALA A 269 -29.01 0.17 -15.99
N ALA A 270 -28.04 0.00 -15.08
CA ALA A 270 -28.22 0.24 -13.65
C ALA A 270 -28.43 1.72 -13.32
N GLU A 271 -27.94 2.64 -14.16
CA GLU A 271 -28.15 4.08 -14.03
C GLU A 271 -29.51 4.51 -14.59
N PHE A 272 -29.96 3.92 -15.70
CA PHE A 272 -31.30 4.13 -16.27
C PHE A 272 -32.43 3.69 -15.32
N LEU A 273 -32.22 2.65 -14.53
CA LEU A 273 -33.18 2.14 -13.55
C LEU A 273 -33.31 3.03 -12.29
N LYS A 274 -32.39 3.99 -12.08
CA LYS A 274 -32.39 4.90 -10.92
C LYS A 274 -33.09 6.23 -11.22
N THR A 275 -33.43 6.51 -12.47
CA THR A 275 -34.15 7.73 -12.86
C THR A 275 -35.66 7.57 -12.68
N PRO A 276 -36.34 8.40 -11.86
CA PRO A 276 -37.79 8.38 -11.76
C PRO A 276 -38.42 8.99 -13.03
N VAL A 277 -39.24 8.20 -13.73
CA VAL A 277 -39.97 8.65 -14.92
C VAL A 277 -41.14 9.54 -14.48
N LEU A 278 -41.04 10.85 -14.73
CA LEU A 278 -42.18 11.75 -14.69
C LEU A 278 -42.88 11.67 -16.06
N GLN A 279 -44.05 11.02 -16.11
CA GLN A 279 -44.78 10.77 -17.34
C GLN A 279 -45.87 11.85 -17.52
N THR A 280 -45.68 12.74 -18.50
CA THR A 280 -46.77 13.55 -19.07
C THR A 280 -46.67 13.48 -20.59
N TYR A 281 -47.66 12.83 -21.22
CA TYR A 281 -47.84 12.85 -22.67
C TYR A 281 -48.76 14.00 -23.07
N PRO A 282 -48.45 14.74 -24.15
CA PRO A 282 -49.47 15.37 -24.98
C PRO A 282 -49.85 14.43 -26.14
N ASP A 283 -51.15 14.27 -26.34
CA ASP A 283 -51.78 13.61 -27.48
C ASP A 283 -51.29 14.16 -28.82
N MET A 284 -51.22 13.31 -29.85
CA MET A 284 -51.41 13.61 -31.29
C MET A 284 -51.48 12.28 -32.11
N PRO A 285 -52.07 12.28 -33.31
CA PRO A 285 -53.07 11.30 -33.74
C PRO A 285 -52.57 10.14 -34.62
N GLU A 286 -53.46 9.15 -34.75
CA GLU A 286 -53.39 7.95 -35.57
C GLU A 286 -53.23 8.24 -37.07
N GLY A 287 -52.47 7.38 -37.76
CA GLY A 287 -52.43 7.30 -39.21
C GLY A 287 -51.46 6.24 -39.74
N GLU A 288 -52.04 5.15 -40.25
CA GLU A 288 -51.59 4.29 -41.38
C GLU A 288 -50.18 3.68 -41.27
N GLY A 289 -49.97 2.37 -41.12
CA GLY A 289 -50.64 1.26 -41.78
C GLY A 289 -49.83 0.83 -43.01
N ASP A 290 -48.77 0.04 -42.83
CA ASP A 290 -48.36 -0.89 -43.88
C ASP A 290 -47.66 -2.13 -43.32
N SER A 291 -48.12 -3.27 -43.83
CA SER A 291 -47.78 -4.64 -43.48
C SER A 291 -46.47 -5.09 -44.10
N LEU A 292 -45.71 -5.97 -43.43
CA LEU A 292 -44.87 -7.00 -44.06
C LEU A 292 -44.53 -8.08 -43.01
N GLU A 293 -45.20 -9.23 -43.13
CA GLU A 293 -44.83 -10.49 -42.46
C GLU A 293 -43.67 -11.15 -43.22
N VAL A 294 -42.66 -11.65 -42.53
CA VAL A 294 -41.89 -12.83 -42.97
C VAL A 294 -41.52 -13.69 -41.76
N THR A 295 -41.66 -14.99 -41.98
CA THR A 295 -41.71 -16.17 -41.13
C THR A 295 -40.39 -16.59 -40.46
N LEU A 296 -40.53 -17.22 -39.29
CA LEU A 296 -39.50 -18.02 -38.62
C LEU A 296 -39.51 -19.45 -39.17
N GLU A 297 -38.35 -19.98 -39.54
CA GLU A 297 -38.09 -21.42 -39.62
C GLU A 297 -36.78 -21.75 -38.89
N GLU A 298 -36.89 -22.68 -37.94
CA GLU A 298 -35.82 -23.34 -37.21
C GLU A 298 -35.17 -24.44 -38.08
N ASN A 299 -33.89 -24.76 -37.82
CA ASN A 299 -33.40 -26.13 -37.84
C ASN A 299 -32.02 -26.26 -37.16
N ASP A 300 -32.07 -26.82 -35.96
CA ASP A 300 -31.42 -28.08 -35.54
C ASP A 300 -29.89 -28.27 -35.44
N THR A 301 -29.53 -28.69 -34.21
CA THR A 301 -28.65 -29.80 -33.79
C THR A 301 -27.17 -29.55 -33.48
N LEU A 302 -26.80 -29.83 -32.21
CA LEU A 302 -25.52 -30.44 -31.80
C LEU A 302 -25.76 -31.48 -30.68
N PRO A 303 -24.98 -32.57 -30.61
CA PRO A 303 -25.30 -33.76 -29.80
C PRO A 303 -24.65 -33.80 -28.41
N GLU A 304 -25.31 -34.49 -27.47
CA GLU A 304 -24.78 -34.92 -26.16
C GLU A 304 -24.02 -36.25 -26.25
N LEU A 305 -22.90 -36.40 -25.51
CA LEU A 305 -22.39 -37.69 -25.03
C LEU A 305 -21.62 -37.55 -23.69
N LYS A 306 -22.29 -38.04 -22.62
CA LYS A 306 -21.91 -38.90 -21.47
C LYS A 306 -20.72 -38.59 -20.51
N PRO A 307 -20.89 -38.87 -19.19
CA PRO A 307 -19.82 -38.87 -18.18
C PRO A 307 -19.23 -40.28 -17.93
N ASP A 308 -17.94 -40.35 -17.63
CA ASP A 308 -17.23 -41.56 -17.21
C ASP A 308 -17.06 -41.63 -15.66
N GLU A 309 -17.45 -42.77 -15.08
CA GLU A 309 -16.97 -43.33 -13.80
C GLU A 309 -15.51 -43.83 -14.00
N VAL A 310 -14.61 -44.01 -13.02
CA VAL A 310 -14.55 -44.78 -11.77
C VAL A 310 -13.21 -44.38 -11.09
N LYS A 311 -12.90 -44.45 -9.79
CA LYS A 311 -12.67 -45.67 -8.97
C LYS A 311 -12.15 -45.28 -7.58
N GLU A 312 -12.76 -45.85 -6.54
CA GLU A 312 -12.18 -46.03 -5.21
C GLU A 312 -11.19 -47.21 -5.22
N THR A 313 -10.10 -47.08 -4.45
CA THR A 313 -9.47 -48.19 -3.72
C THR A 313 -8.91 -47.64 -2.42
N GLY A 314 -9.40 -48.15 -1.29
CA GLY A 314 -8.77 -47.95 0.01
C GLY A 314 -7.68 -48.99 0.28
N ASP A 315 -6.83 -48.71 1.26
CA ASP A 315 -6.24 -49.69 2.16
C ASP A 315 -5.86 -48.99 3.47
N ALA A 316 -6.09 -49.69 4.58
CA ALA A 316 -5.90 -49.26 5.96
C ALA A 316 -4.92 -50.22 6.68
N ALA A 317 -4.46 -49.78 7.87
CA ALA A 317 -3.91 -50.52 9.03
C ALA A 317 -2.53 -49.94 9.46
N ASP A 318 -2.48 -49.21 10.58
CA ASP A 318 -2.06 -49.67 11.94
C ASP A 318 -0.54 -49.54 12.14
N SER A 319 0.06 -49.17 13.27
CA SER A 319 -0.36 -48.83 14.63
C SER A 319 0.91 -48.37 15.40
N ASN A 320 0.73 -47.57 16.46
CA ASN A 320 1.54 -47.46 17.70
C ASN A 320 3.09 -47.35 17.61
N ASP A 321 3.69 -46.33 18.24
CA ASP A 321 4.22 -46.51 19.60
C ASP A 321 4.67 -45.21 20.28
N SER A 322 4.71 -45.33 21.60
CA SER A 322 4.95 -44.37 22.67
C SER A 322 6.43 -44.03 22.96
N ASN A 323 6.60 -43.04 23.84
CA ASN A 323 7.74 -42.78 24.75
C ASN A 323 9.01 -42.08 24.21
N ASP A 324 9.26 -40.89 24.75
CA ASP A 324 10.19 -40.63 25.88
C ASP A 324 11.05 -39.37 25.72
N SER A 325 11.24 -38.76 26.88
CA SER A 325 12.15 -37.69 27.27
C SER A 325 13.54 -37.68 26.61
N ASN A 326 14.04 -36.49 26.28
CA ASN A 326 15.26 -35.96 26.91
C ASN A 326 15.62 -34.55 26.40
N ILE A 327 15.76 -33.65 27.38
CA ILE A 327 16.50 -32.40 27.33
C ILE A 327 18.01 -32.74 27.32
N PRO A 328 18.84 -31.93 26.66
CA PRO A 328 20.08 -31.54 27.33
C PRO A 328 20.24 -30.02 27.38
N GLU A 329 20.45 -29.54 28.61
CA GLU A 329 21.08 -28.27 28.93
C GLU A 329 22.48 -28.23 28.32
N LEU A 330 22.84 -27.12 27.69
CA LEU A 330 24.22 -26.77 27.40
C LEU A 330 24.47 -25.35 27.94
N SER A 331 25.04 -25.35 29.14
CA SER A 331 25.80 -24.26 29.74
C SER A 331 27.00 -23.91 28.86
N ILE A 332 27.14 -22.64 28.49
CA ILE A 332 28.41 -22.09 27.99
C ILE A 332 28.76 -20.88 28.86
N GLU A 333 29.96 -20.98 29.42
CA GLU A 333 30.63 -20.03 30.27
C GLU A 333 31.00 -18.74 29.52
N SER A 334 31.07 -17.69 30.32
CA SER A 334 31.69 -16.40 30.04
C SER A 334 33.10 -16.52 29.48
N ASP A 335 33.43 -15.69 28.49
CA ASP A 335 34.75 -15.05 28.41
C ASP A 335 34.63 -13.71 27.66
N GLU A 336 34.91 -12.65 28.41
CA GLU A 336 35.15 -11.30 27.90
C GLU A 336 36.58 -11.23 27.36
N VAL A 337 36.76 -10.81 26.11
CA VAL A 337 38.04 -10.26 25.64
C VAL A 337 37.75 -8.96 24.88
N PHE A 338 38.17 -7.85 25.49
CA PHE A 338 38.28 -6.54 24.87
C PHE A 338 39.51 -6.52 23.96
N ASP A 339 39.35 -6.18 22.70
CA ASP A 339 40.44 -5.70 21.84
C ASP A 339 40.06 -4.35 21.22
N GLU A 340 40.94 -3.37 21.41
CA GLU A 340 40.85 -2.02 20.83
C GLU A 340 41.08 -2.05 19.30
N PRO A 341 40.47 -1.12 18.53
CA PRO A 341 40.66 -1.08 17.08
C PRO A 341 41.93 -0.31 16.68
N PRO A 342 42.69 -0.77 15.67
CA PRO A 342 43.76 0.03 15.08
C PRO A 342 43.21 1.11 14.13
N LYS A 343 43.91 2.26 14.11
CA LYS A 343 43.70 3.43 13.25
C LYS A 343 44.53 3.36 11.96
N LEU A 344 44.06 4.16 10.98
CA LEU A 344 44.67 4.59 9.69
C LEU A 344 44.64 3.50 8.60
N GLU A 345 44.34 3.77 7.32
CA GLU A 345 44.77 4.91 6.51
C GLU A 345 43.91 5.04 5.22
N THR A 346 43.89 6.25 4.67
CA THR A 346 43.30 6.65 3.39
C THR A 346 43.88 5.92 2.18
N GLN A 347 43.04 5.39 1.28
CA GLN A 347 43.39 5.18 -0.12
C GLN A 347 42.26 5.61 -1.07
N LYS A 348 42.65 6.42 -2.07
CA LYS A 348 41.89 6.74 -3.28
C LYS A 348 41.96 5.55 -4.26
N SER A 349 40.83 5.15 -4.83
CA SER A 349 40.69 4.61 -6.21
C SER A 349 39.20 4.62 -6.53
N GLU A 350 38.72 5.44 -7.46
CA GLU A 350 38.50 5.08 -8.87
C GLU A 350 37.82 3.72 -9.01
N LEU A 351 36.49 3.74 -9.22
CA LEU A 351 35.70 2.77 -10.00
C LEU A 351 34.29 3.34 -10.14
N ILE A 352 33.96 3.85 -11.32
CA ILE A 352 32.61 4.22 -11.74
C ILE A 352 32.01 3.01 -12.45
N PRO A 353 30.92 2.38 -11.95
CA PRO A 353 30.16 1.44 -12.76
C PRO A 353 29.14 2.19 -13.60
N ASN A 354 29.33 2.17 -14.92
CA ASN A 354 28.34 2.58 -15.93
C ASN A 354 27.14 1.62 -15.88
N PHE A 355 26.14 1.91 -15.06
CA PHE A 355 24.90 1.11 -15.01
C PHE A 355 23.62 1.90 -15.39
N LEU A 356 23.76 3.17 -15.82
CA LEU A 356 22.62 4.04 -16.15
C LEU A 356 22.41 4.28 -17.65
N LEU A 357 23.12 3.58 -18.54
CA LEU A 357 22.98 3.74 -20.00
C LEU A 357 22.36 2.53 -20.71
N ASP A 358 22.38 1.33 -20.15
CA ASP A 358 21.96 0.11 -20.88
C ASP A 358 20.45 -0.18 -20.85
N VAL A 359 19.65 0.57 -20.07
CA VAL A 359 18.18 0.44 -20.08
C VAL A 359 17.53 1.34 -21.15
N PHE A 360 18.28 2.27 -21.78
CA PHE A 360 17.74 3.25 -22.72
C PHE A 360 17.93 2.91 -24.21
N GLU A 361 18.67 1.86 -24.58
CA GLU A 361 18.87 1.49 -25.99
C GLU A 361 18.01 0.31 -26.50
N SER A 362 17.32 -0.43 -25.62
CA SER A 362 16.53 -1.60 -26.02
C SER A 362 15.12 -1.31 -26.54
N SER A 363 14.67 -0.04 -26.52
CA SER A 363 13.32 0.35 -26.98
C SER A 363 13.27 1.02 -28.35
N LYS A 364 14.37 0.93 -29.13
CA LYS A 364 14.46 1.50 -30.49
C LYS A 364 14.99 0.53 -31.54
N VAL A 365 14.61 -0.75 -31.52
CA VAL A 365 14.67 -1.59 -32.72
C VAL A 365 13.53 -2.60 -32.69
N GLY A 366 12.55 -2.44 -33.58
CA GLY A 366 11.45 -3.39 -33.80
C GLY A 366 10.41 -2.78 -34.72
N ASN A 367 10.50 -3.14 -36.01
CA ASN A 367 9.58 -2.79 -37.10
C ASN A 367 8.11 -3.09 -36.79
#